data_AF-A0A350CW68-F1
#
_entry.id   AF-A0A350CW68-F1
#
_cell.length_a   1.000
_cell.length_b   1.000
_cell.length_c   1.000
_cell.angle_alpha   90.00
_cell.angle_beta   90.00
_cell.angle_gamma   90.00
#
_symmetry.space_group_name_H-M   'P 1'
#
loop_
_entity.id
_entity.type
_entity.pdbx_description
1 polymer ?
#
loop_
_entity_poly.entity_id
_entity_poly.type
_entity_poly.pdbx_seq_one_letter_code
_entity_poly.pdbx_strand_id
1 'polypeptide(L)'
;MAKTKRTPVDFSELGGFRYLHFGSEWIQGGMRINRPYSLALEYQQYMLALLFFRPEPKDILQLGLGAGGLAKYTWKYFPDAHTKVIEISEDVYMASRMWFKMPDDDDHLEVVFEDCKKYLAGAANTADWLLVDIYDAEAWGPVYDDVPFYRLCKKALRDGGISSYNVFGGEDFTKSLDNISKAFDGRVLVMPDVAEGNRIILAKKGPKETYSVELLDQRAAELQASRHLPAKKIWKKLKQENNLKGEFEF
;
A
#
# COMPACT_ATOMS: atom_id res chain seq x y z
N MET A 1 8.68 36.13 -4.30
CA MET A 1 8.47 34.71 -3.94
C MET A 1 6.98 34.43 -4.05
N ALA A 2 6.56 33.62 -5.03
CA ALA A 2 5.16 33.21 -5.11
C ALA A 2 4.87 32.33 -3.88
N LYS A 3 3.88 32.72 -3.06
CA LYS A 3 3.39 31.85 -2.00
C LYS A 3 2.74 30.65 -2.69
N THR A 4 3.40 29.49 -2.68
CA THR A 4 2.77 28.24 -3.07
C THR A 4 1.55 28.08 -2.17
N LYS A 5 0.35 28.04 -2.76
CA LYS A 5 -0.90 27.92 -2.03
C LYS A 5 -0.91 26.51 -1.42
N ARG A 6 -0.62 26.40 -0.12
CA ARG A 6 -0.66 25.12 0.60
C ARG A 6 -2.09 24.58 0.60
N THR A 7 -2.26 23.31 0.27
CA THR A 7 -3.54 22.62 0.40
C THR A 7 -3.88 22.47 1.88
N PRO A 8 -5.04 22.94 2.36
CA PRO A 8 -5.45 22.75 3.74
C PRO A 8 -5.54 21.26 4.08
N VAL A 9 -5.10 20.87 5.27
CA VAL A 9 -5.27 19.52 5.80
C VAL A 9 -6.20 19.60 7.01
N ASP A 10 -7.28 18.84 7.00
CA ASP A 10 -8.27 18.79 8.07
C ASP A 10 -8.80 17.36 8.30
N PHE A 11 -9.71 17.21 9.26
CA PHE A 11 -10.35 15.93 9.54
C PHE A 11 -11.83 16.07 9.88
N SER A 12 -12.59 15.01 9.60
CA SER A 12 -13.95 14.82 10.09
C SER A 12 -14.06 13.56 10.96
N GLU A 13 -15.11 13.47 11.77
CA GLU A 13 -15.43 12.26 12.54
C GLU A 13 -16.85 11.81 12.29
N LEU A 14 -17.02 10.53 11.96
CA LEU A 14 -18.34 9.94 11.74
C LEU A 14 -18.30 8.44 12.06
N GLY A 15 -19.29 7.95 12.82
CA GLY A 15 -19.46 6.52 13.06
C GLY A 15 -18.29 5.84 13.79
N GLY A 16 -17.53 6.57 14.62
CA GLY A 16 -16.35 6.04 15.32
C GLY A 16 -15.07 6.00 14.48
N PHE A 17 -15.09 6.63 13.30
CA PHE A 17 -13.94 6.83 12.43
C PHE A 17 -13.56 8.31 12.40
N ARG A 18 -12.26 8.56 12.21
CA ARG A 18 -11.71 9.86 11.85
C ARG A 18 -11.18 9.78 10.43
N TYR A 19 -11.54 10.73 9.58
CA TYR A 19 -11.16 10.78 8.17
C TYR A 19 -10.27 11.99 7.89
N LEU A 20 -9.25 11.81 7.05
CA LEU A 20 -8.35 12.85 6.60
C LEU A 20 -8.90 13.48 5.32
N HIS A 21 -8.81 14.80 5.20
CA HIS A 21 -9.21 15.54 4.01
C HIS A 21 -8.13 16.55 3.59
N PHE A 22 -8.09 16.85 2.29
CA PHE A 22 -7.19 17.84 1.70
C PHE A 22 -7.97 19.05 1.17
N GLY A 23 -8.65 19.76 2.07
CA GLY A 23 -9.43 20.95 1.73
C GLY A 23 -10.61 20.69 0.79
N SER A 24 -11.05 19.44 0.69
CA SER A 24 -12.18 18.95 -0.10
C SER A 24 -12.98 17.92 0.70
N GLU A 25 -14.15 17.52 0.22
CA GLU A 25 -14.98 16.50 0.89
C GLU A 25 -14.43 15.07 0.73
N TRP A 26 -13.45 14.87 -0.15
CA TRP A 26 -12.87 13.57 -0.45
C TRP A 26 -12.09 13.00 0.74
N ILE A 27 -12.31 11.70 1.00
CA ILE A 27 -11.61 10.97 2.05
C ILE A 27 -10.24 10.55 1.51
N GLN A 28 -9.18 11.09 2.11
CA GLN A 28 -7.77 10.85 1.76
C GLN A 28 -7.10 9.80 2.67
N GLY A 29 -7.85 9.31 3.66
CA GLY A 29 -7.37 8.34 4.64
C GLY A 29 -8.32 8.25 5.83
N GLY A 30 -8.15 7.21 6.65
CA GLY A 30 -9.04 7.01 7.78
C GLY A 30 -8.40 6.21 8.92
N MET A 31 -8.97 6.40 10.11
CA MET A 31 -8.58 5.70 11.33
C MET A 31 -9.81 5.34 12.16
N ARG A 32 -9.86 4.12 12.70
CA ARG A 32 -10.81 3.78 13.76
C ARG A 32 -10.38 4.44 15.07
N ILE A 33 -11.24 5.24 15.68
CA ILE A 33 -10.92 5.97 16.91
C ILE A 33 -10.59 5.01 18.06
N ASN A 34 -11.33 3.91 18.19
CA ASN A 34 -11.12 2.92 19.26
C ASN A 34 -10.03 1.87 18.98
N ARG A 35 -9.53 1.80 17.74
CA ARG A 35 -8.52 0.81 17.29
C ARG A 35 -7.58 1.47 16.27
N PRO A 36 -6.76 2.45 16.69
CA PRO A 36 -6.06 3.35 15.77
C PRO A 36 -4.99 2.69 14.89
N TYR A 37 -4.52 1.49 15.27
CA TYR A 37 -3.52 0.71 14.54
C TYR A 37 -4.16 -0.37 13.62
N SER A 38 -5.47 -0.56 13.66
CA SER A 38 -6.16 -1.45 12.73
C SER A 38 -6.50 -0.70 11.43
N LEU A 39 -6.29 -1.33 10.28
CA LEU A 39 -6.58 -0.73 8.97
C LEU A 39 -8.06 -0.42 8.80
N ALA A 40 -8.41 0.87 8.79
CA ALA A 40 -9.77 1.36 8.69
C ALA A 40 -10.42 1.01 7.35
N LEU A 41 -9.68 1.23 6.26
CA LEU A 41 -10.16 1.18 4.88
C LEU A 41 -9.94 -0.21 4.26
N GLU A 42 -10.89 -0.70 3.47
CA GLU A 42 -10.82 -2.05 2.90
C GLU A 42 -9.67 -2.19 1.88
N TYR A 43 -9.44 -1.18 1.05
CA TYR A 43 -8.36 -1.21 0.07
C TYR A 43 -6.98 -1.38 0.74
N GLN A 44 -6.74 -0.76 1.90
CA GLN A 44 -5.47 -0.90 2.63
C GLN A 44 -5.27 -2.33 3.12
N GLN A 45 -6.36 -3.02 3.49
CA GLN A 45 -6.28 -4.44 3.85
C GLN A 45 -5.91 -5.30 2.63
N TYR A 46 -6.45 -4.96 1.46
CA TYR A 46 -6.10 -5.63 0.20
C TYR A 46 -4.67 -5.34 -0.24
N MET A 47 -4.15 -4.14 0.04
CA MET A 47 -2.76 -3.82 -0.24
C MET A 47 -1.80 -4.79 0.44
N LEU A 48 -2.16 -5.27 1.64
CA LEU A 48 -1.35 -6.24 2.36
C LEU A 48 -1.40 -7.65 1.78
N ALA A 49 -2.20 -7.98 0.77
CA ALA A 49 -2.29 -9.32 0.20
C ALA A 49 -0.93 -9.91 -0.27
N LEU A 50 0.09 -9.07 -0.48
CA LEU A 50 1.48 -9.51 -0.66
C LEU A 50 2.03 -10.39 0.48
N LEU A 51 1.42 -10.34 1.67
CA LEU A 51 1.86 -11.08 2.84
C LEU A 51 1.70 -12.60 2.69
N PHE A 52 0.81 -13.06 1.81
CA PHE A 52 0.64 -14.49 1.55
C PHE A 52 1.88 -15.11 0.89
N PHE A 53 2.60 -14.31 0.12
CA PHE A 53 3.76 -14.72 -0.64
C PHE A 53 5.06 -14.40 0.10
N ARG A 54 5.09 -13.27 0.82
CA ARG A 54 6.26 -12.80 1.58
C ARG A 54 5.86 -12.38 3.00
N PRO A 55 5.60 -13.32 3.95
CA PRO A 55 4.97 -13.01 5.23
C PRO A 55 5.84 -12.25 6.25
N GLU A 56 7.16 -12.32 6.13
CA GLU A 56 8.11 -11.73 7.10
C GLU A 56 9.08 -10.76 6.39
N PRO A 57 8.61 -9.57 5.96
CA PRO A 57 9.49 -8.55 5.38
C PRO A 57 10.49 -8.04 6.42
N LYS A 58 11.70 -7.66 5.96
CA LYS A 58 12.68 -6.94 6.78
C LYS A 58 12.71 -5.46 6.45
N ASP A 59 12.57 -5.11 5.17
CA ASP A 59 12.43 -3.71 4.76
C ASP A 59 11.15 -3.47 3.98
N ILE A 60 10.37 -2.49 4.43
CA ILE A 60 9.15 -2.03 3.80
C ILE A 60 9.40 -0.60 3.30
N LEU A 61 9.19 -0.38 2.01
CA LEU A 61 9.15 0.97 1.43
C LEU A 61 7.70 1.33 1.15
N GLN A 62 7.24 2.44 1.71
CA GLN A 62 5.90 2.97 1.49
C GLN A 62 6.01 4.32 0.78
N LEU A 63 5.27 4.49 -0.31
CA LEU A 63 5.15 5.75 -1.04
C LEU A 63 3.78 6.35 -0.74
N GLY A 64 3.78 7.54 -0.15
CA GLY A 64 2.59 8.21 0.39
C GLY A 64 2.29 7.79 1.83
N LEU A 65 2.06 8.75 2.73
CA LEU A 65 1.74 8.49 4.14
C LEU A 65 0.23 8.49 4.41
N GLY A 66 -0.50 9.46 3.86
CA GLY A 66 -1.90 9.72 4.16
C GLY A 66 -2.17 9.84 5.66
N ALA A 67 -3.25 9.23 6.15
CA ALA A 67 -3.56 9.16 7.60
C ALA A 67 -2.63 8.22 8.41
N GLY A 68 -1.56 7.70 7.80
CA GLY A 68 -0.60 6.80 8.42
C GLY A 68 -1.10 5.37 8.64
N GLY A 69 -2.18 4.95 7.96
CA GLY A 69 -2.81 3.64 8.19
C GLY A 69 -1.84 2.46 8.04
N LEU A 70 -1.19 2.35 6.87
CA LEU A 70 -0.22 1.29 6.56
C LEU A 70 1.04 1.39 7.43
N ALA A 71 1.58 2.59 7.61
CA ALA A 71 2.75 2.83 8.46
C ALA A 71 2.51 2.41 9.92
N LYS A 72 1.39 2.83 10.51
CA LYS A 72 0.97 2.41 11.87
C LYS A 72 0.80 0.91 11.99
N TYR A 73 0.15 0.30 11.00
CA TYR A 73 -0.12 -1.14 11.02
C TYR A 73 1.19 -1.94 10.93
N THR A 74 2.08 -1.56 10.01
CA THR A 74 3.38 -2.24 9.87
C THR A 74 4.24 -2.07 11.11
N TRP A 75 4.38 -0.84 11.62
CA TRP A 75 5.08 -0.58 12.89
C TRP A 75 4.53 -1.42 14.06
N LYS A 76 3.20 -1.58 14.15
CA LYS A 76 2.58 -2.32 15.25
C LYS A 76 2.70 -3.84 15.14
N TYR A 77 2.56 -4.39 13.93
CA TYR A 77 2.37 -5.82 13.72
C TYR A 77 3.54 -6.51 12.99
N PHE A 78 4.56 -5.75 12.59
CA PHE A 78 5.82 -6.23 12.00
C PHE A 78 7.00 -5.57 12.74
N PRO A 79 7.18 -5.83 14.05
CA PRO A 79 8.20 -5.17 14.85
C PRO A 79 9.63 -5.54 14.43
N ASP A 80 9.83 -6.60 13.65
CA ASP A 80 11.15 -6.98 13.12
C ASP A 80 11.43 -6.37 11.73
N ALA A 81 10.50 -5.56 11.20
CA ALA A 81 10.65 -4.85 9.94
C ALA A 81 10.98 -3.38 10.19
N HIS A 82 11.71 -2.78 9.25
CA HIS A 82 11.90 -1.35 9.15
C HIS A 82 11.01 -0.81 8.03
N THR A 83 10.10 0.12 8.38
CA THR A 83 9.23 0.80 7.42
C THR A 83 9.77 2.19 7.13
N LYS A 84 10.16 2.43 5.88
CA LYS A 84 10.50 3.77 5.38
C LYS A 84 9.34 4.33 4.56
N VAL A 85 8.82 5.48 4.96
CA VAL A 85 7.76 6.19 4.24
C VAL A 85 8.33 7.38 3.50
N ILE A 86 8.01 7.51 2.21
CA ILE A 86 8.33 8.69 1.41
C ILE A 86 7.05 9.52 1.27
N GLU A 87 7.06 10.73 1.81
CA GLU A 87 5.91 11.64 1.84
C GLU A 87 6.35 13.03 1.35
N ILE A 88 5.56 13.66 0.48
CA ILE A 88 5.92 14.99 -0.06
C ILE A 88 5.47 16.13 0.85
N SER A 89 4.44 15.90 1.68
CA SER A 89 3.77 16.93 2.46
C SER A 89 4.08 16.82 3.96
N GLU A 90 4.81 17.81 4.47
CA GLU A 90 5.00 18.00 5.91
C GLU A 90 3.66 18.17 6.65
N ASP A 91 2.67 18.82 6.03
CA ASP A 91 1.36 19.04 6.66
C ASP A 91 0.61 17.72 6.85
N VAL A 92 0.73 16.77 5.90
CA VAL A 92 0.17 15.41 6.03
C VAL A 92 0.87 14.65 7.14
N TYR A 93 2.20 14.72 7.21
CA TYR A 93 2.97 14.12 8.30
C TYR A 93 2.52 14.65 9.67
N MET A 94 2.45 15.98 9.83
CA MET A 94 2.04 16.59 11.10
C MET A 94 0.60 16.21 11.46
N ALA A 95 -0.33 16.24 10.51
CA ALA A 95 -1.71 15.80 10.72
C ALA A 95 -1.77 14.32 11.15
N SER A 96 -1.00 13.44 10.51
CA SER A 96 -0.96 12.01 10.85
C SER A 96 -0.55 11.78 12.31
N ARG A 97 0.42 12.56 12.81
CA ARG A 97 0.89 12.49 14.20
C ARG A 97 -0.12 13.08 15.17
N MET A 98 -0.56 14.31 14.91
CA MET A 98 -1.44 15.06 15.81
C MET A 98 -2.83 14.44 15.92
N TRP A 99 -3.39 13.97 14.80
CA TRP A 99 -4.80 13.57 14.73
C TRP A 99 -5.01 12.09 14.47
N PHE A 100 -4.04 11.38 13.88
CA PHE A 100 -4.22 9.98 13.48
C PHE A 100 -3.31 9.00 14.21
N LYS A 101 -2.72 9.40 15.35
CA LYS A 101 -1.97 8.50 16.25
C LYS A 101 -0.78 7.79 15.58
N MET A 102 -0.18 8.42 14.56
CA MET A 102 1.05 7.94 13.96
C MET A 102 2.17 7.96 15.06
N PRO A 103 2.89 6.85 15.31
CA PRO A 103 3.95 6.76 16.33
C PRO A 103 5.26 7.41 15.87
N ASP A 104 5.95 8.16 16.73
CA ASP A 104 7.17 8.91 16.38
C ASP A 104 8.20 8.04 15.64
N ASP A 105 9.04 8.68 14.84
CA ASP A 105 10.12 8.00 14.12
C ASP A 105 11.06 7.31 15.14
N ASP A 106 11.43 6.07 14.84
CA ASP A 106 12.28 5.21 15.67
C ASP A 106 13.07 4.24 14.78
N ASP A 107 13.73 3.25 15.39
CA ASP A 107 14.52 2.25 14.65
C ASP A 107 13.67 1.37 13.70
N HIS A 108 12.33 1.42 13.79
CA HIS A 108 11.39 0.64 13.00
C HIS A 108 10.58 1.49 12.00
N LEU A 109 10.54 2.81 12.16
CA LEU A 109 9.77 3.71 11.33
C LEU A 109 10.50 5.01 11.04
N GLU A 110 10.67 5.31 9.76
CA GLU A 110 11.32 6.53 9.27
C GLU A 110 10.43 7.21 8.22
N VAL A 111 10.19 8.51 8.34
CA VAL A 111 9.53 9.32 7.31
C VAL A 111 10.53 10.26 6.64
N VAL A 112 10.63 10.16 5.31
CA VAL A 112 11.50 11.01 4.49
C VAL A 112 10.65 11.95 3.64
N PHE A 113 10.94 13.25 3.74
CA PHE A 113 10.29 14.28 2.94
C PHE A 113 10.92 14.41 1.55
N GLU A 114 10.32 13.77 0.55
CA GLU A 114 10.83 13.79 -0.84
C GLU A 114 9.73 13.42 -1.84
N ASP A 115 9.90 13.82 -3.10
CA ASP A 115 9.11 13.26 -4.18
C ASP A 115 9.40 11.77 -4.38
N CYS A 116 8.35 10.95 -4.48
CA CYS A 116 8.48 9.50 -4.60
C CYS A 116 9.28 9.07 -5.84
N LYS A 117 9.08 9.72 -6.99
CA LYS A 117 9.79 9.38 -8.24
C LYS A 117 11.26 9.77 -8.16
N LYS A 118 11.56 10.92 -7.55
CA LYS A 118 12.94 11.38 -7.27
C LYS A 118 13.67 10.44 -6.31
N TYR A 119 13.03 10.03 -5.21
CA TYR A 119 13.59 9.03 -4.30
C TYR A 119 13.88 7.71 -5.01
N LEU A 120 12.90 7.18 -5.77
CA LEU A 120 13.04 5.91 -6.48
C LEU A 120 14.13 5.92 -7.57
N ALA A 121 14.49 7.08 -8.12
CA ALA A 121 15.60 7.18 -9.07
C ALA A 121 16.93 6.66 -8.48
N GLY A 122 17.15 6.92 -7.19
CA GLY A 122 18.32 6.48 -6.42
C GLY A 122 18.17 5.10 -5.77
N ALA A 123 16.95 4.60 -5.58
CA ALA A 123 16.71 3.34 -4.90
C ALA A 123 17.00 2.11 -5.78
N ALA A 124 17.63 1.09 -5.19
CA ALA A 124 17.85 -0.21 -5.81
C ALA A 124 17.97 -1.30 -4.75
N ASN A 125 17.18 -2.38 -4.87
CA ASN A 125 17.25 -3.53 -3.95
C ASN A 125 17.14 -3.14 -2.45
N THR A 126 16.25 -2.21 -2.14
CA THR A 126 16.08 -1.62 -0.80
C THR A 126 14.87 -2.17 -0.05
N ALA A 127 13.95 -2.88 -0.70
CA ALA A 127 12.69 -3.29 -0.09
C ALA A 127 12.28 -4.74 -0.40
N ASP A 128 11.75 -5.45 0.60
CA ASP A 128 11.01 -6.70 0.41
C ASP A 128 9.57 -6.43 -0.01
N TRP A 129 8.96 -5.40 0.61
CA TRP A 129 7.63 -4.91 0.29
C TRP A 129 7.70 -3.47 -0.21
N LEU A 130 7.00 -3.19 -1.30
CA LEU A 130 6.78 -1.83 -1.78
C LEU A 130 5.29 -1.52 -1.80
N LEU A 131 4.83 -0.60 -0.94
CA LEU A 131 3.45 -0.15 -0.87
C LEU A 131 3.34 1.20 -1.58
N VAL A 132 2.53 1.29 -2.64
CA VAL A 132 2.36 2.52 -3.42
C VAL A 132 0.92 3.00 -3.28
N ASP A 133 0.72 4.05 -2.48
CA ASP A 133 -0.58 4.68 -2.18
C ASP A 133 -0.43 6.21 -2.32
N ILE A 134 -0.12 6.66 -3.55
CA ILE A 134 0.15 8.08 -3.86
C ILE A 134 -0.98 8.66 -4.70
N TYR A 135 -1.78 9.55 -4.12
CA TYR A 135 -2.82 10.30 -4.82
C TYR A 135 -2.54 11.80 -4.75
N ASP A 136 -3.02 12.56 -5.73
CA ASP A 136 -2.98 14.01 -5.66
C ASP A 136 -4.00 14.58 -4.65
N ALA A 137 -3.90 15.89 -4.40
CA ALA A 137 -4.78 16.60 -3.47
C ALA A 137 -6.28 16.51 -3.85
N GLU A 138 -6.56 16.28 -5.13
CA GLU A 138 -7.91 16.19 -5.68
C GLU A 138 -8.45 14.75 -5.61
N ALA A 139 -7.59 13.76 -5.33
CA ALA A 139 -7.84 12.33 -5.44
C ALA A 139 -8.24 11.89 -6.86
N TRP A 140 -7.61 12.44 -7.90
CA TRP A 140 -7.99 12.18 -9.31
C TRP A 140 -7.15 11.13 -10.02
N GLY A 141 -6.02 10.70 -9.44
CA GLY A 141 -5.30 9.53 -9.91
C GLY A 141 -4.16 9.12 -9.01
N PRO A 142 -3.57 7.93 -9.24
CA PRO A 142 -2.18 7.75 -8.86
C PRO A 142 -1.34 8.87 -9.49
N VAL A 143 -0.52 9.55 -8.68
CA VAL A 143 0.31 10.68 -9.14
C VAL A 143 1.20 10.30 -10.33
N TYR A 144 1.62 9.03 -10.36
CA TYR A 144 2.40 8.44 -11.45
C TYR A 144 1.73 7.16 -11.94
N ASP A 145 1.46 7.08 -13.24
CA ASP A 145 0.87 5.89 -13.87
C ASP A 145 1.46 5.66 -15.28
N ASP A 146 2.74 5.31 -15.31
CA ASP A 146 3.48 4.99 -16.53
C ASP A 146 4.50 3.86 -16.30
N VAL A 147 4.87 3.17 -17.38
CA VAL A 147 5.84 2.06 -17.34
C VAL A 147 7.20 2.49 -16.76
N PRO A 148 7.79 3.66 -17.10
CA PRO A 148 9.03 4.13 -16.48
C PRO A 148 8.97 4.21 -14.94
N PHE A 149 7.89 4.74 -14.37
CA PHE A 149 7.69 4.80 -12.93
C PHE A 149 7.64 3.40 -12.32
N TYR A 150 6.82 2.49 -12.87
CA TYR A 150 6.73 1.13 -12.35
C TYR A 150 8.04 0.34 -12.50
N ARG A 151 8.91 0.68 -13.48
CA ARG A 151 10.27 0.12 -13.58
C ARG A 151 11.18 0.62 -12.47
N LEU A 152 11.04 1.87 -12.02
CA LEU A 152 11.74 2.36 -10.83
C LEU A 152 11.26 1.63 -9.57
N CYS A 153 9.94 1.41 -9.43
CA CYS A 153 9.36 0.60 -8.36
C CYS A 153 9.95 -0.82 -8.34
N LYS A 154 10.00 -1.49 -9.50
CA LYS A 154 10.65 -2.80 -9.64
C LYS A 154 12.12 -2.76 -9.26
N LYS A 155 12.88 -1.74 -9.69
CA LYS A 155 14.30 -1.60 -9.35
C LYS A 155 14.52 -1.50 -7.83
N ALA A 156 13.66 -0.79 -7.11
CA ALA A 156 13.73 -0.62 -5.66
C ALA A 156 13.49 -1.92 -4.87
N LEU A 157 12.69 -2.85 -5.40
CA LEU A 157 12.47 -4.16 -4.76
C LEU A 157 13.75 -5.02 -4.78
N ARG A 158 13.93 -5.89 -3.80
CA ARG A 158 14.88 -7.01 -3.86
C ARG A 158 14.35 -8.14 -4.73
N ASP A 159 15.20 -9.09 -5.08
CA ASP A 159 14.75 -10.31 -5.75
C ASP A 159 13.77 -11.07 -4.84
N GLY A 160 12.63 -11.48 -5.39
CA GLY A 160 11.52 -12.04 -4.61
C GLY A 160 10.65 -10.99 -3.90
N GLY A 161 11.01 -9.71 -3.96
CA GLY A 161 10.22 -8.61 -3.42
C GLY A 161 8.91 -8.40 -4.17
N ILE A 162 7.91 -7.90 -3.46
CA ILE A 162 6.54 -7.74 -3.98
C ILE A 162 6.09 -6.30 -3.74
N SER A 163 5.50 -5.71 -4.77
CA SER A 163 4.86 -4.41 -4.70
C SER A 163 3.34 -4.55 -4.67
N SER A 164 2.68 -3.60 -4.03
CA SER A 164 1.23 -3.46 -3.99
C SER A 164 0.85 -2.03 -4.35
N TYR A 165 0.02 -1.87 -5.36
CA TYR A 165 -0.40 -0.59 -5.92
C TYR A 165 -1.87 -0.36 -5.63
N ASN A 166 -2.19 0.78 -5.03
CA ASN A 166 -3.54 1.31 -5.03
C ASN A 166 -3.75 2.13 -6.31
N VAL A 167 -4.71 1.71 -7.15
CA VAL A 167 -5.09 2.41 -8.38
C VAL A 167 -6.60 2.61 -8.41
N PHE A 168 -7.09 3.47 -9.31
CA PHE A 168 -8.51 3.56 -9.55
C PHE A 168 -9.03 2.35 -10.35
N GLY A 169 -10.23 1.91 -9.98
CA GLY A 169 -11.04 0.98 -10.75
C GLY A 169 -11.61 1.63 -12.03
N GLY A 170 -12.59 0.98 -12.65
CA GLY A 170 -13.30 1.55 -13.79
C GLY A 170 -12.46 1.62 -15.08
N GLU A 171 -12.63 2.70 -15.86
CA GLU A 171 -12.02 2.86 -17.19
C GLU A 171 -10.49 2.92 -17.13
N ASP A 172 -9.93 3.57 -16.10
CA ASP A 172 -8.47 3.75 -15.95
C ASP A 172 -7.75 2.49 -15.46
N PHE A 173 -8.46 1.55 -14.83
CA PHE A 173 -7.85 0.35 -14.27
C PHE A 173 -7.04 -0.45 -15.30
N THR A 174 -7.59 -0.62 -16.50
CA THR A 174 -6.93 -1.41 -17.56
C THR A 174 -5.60 -0.79 -17.97
N LYS A 175 -5.54 0.54 -18.02
CA LYS A 175 -4.30 1.29 -18.33
C LYS A 175 -3.24 1.05 -17.25
N SER A 176 -3.60 1.18 -15.97
CA SER A 176 -2.66 0.95 -14.88
C SER A 176 -2.19 -0.51 -14.82
N LEU A 177 -3.11 -1.47 -14.99
CA LEU A 177 -2.78 -2.89 -15.06
C LEU A 177 -1.79 -3.20 -16.19
N ASP A 178 -2.02 -2.67 -17.39
CA ASP A 178 -1.13 -2.85 -18.53
C ASP A 178 0.26 -2.27 -18.27
N ASN A 179 0.33 -1.09 -17.66
CA ASN A 179 1.60 -0.43 -17.36
C ASN A 179 2.41 -1.21 -16.31
N ILE A 180 1.76 -1.67 -15.24
CA ILE A 180 2.40 -2.48 -14.19
C ILE A 180 2.82 -3.83 -14.76
N SER A 181 1.94 -4.49 -15.51
CA SER A 181 2.23 -5.76 -16.17
C SER A 181 3.46 -5.66 -17.09
N LYS A 182 3.55 -4.62 -17.93
CA LYS A 182 4.71 -4.36 -18.79
C LYS A 182 6.00 -4.11 -18.00
N ALA A 183 5.93 -3.46 -16.84
CA ALA A 183 7.10 -3.22 -16.00
C ALA A 183 7.57 -4.51 -15.29
N PHE A 184 6.64 -5.37 -14.88
CA PHE A 184 6.89 -6.56 -14.08
C PHE A 184 6.94 -7.88 -14.86
N ASP A 185 6.95 -7.82 -16.19
CA ASP A 185 6.98 -8.98 -17.11
C ASP A 185 5.76 -9.90 -16.93
N GLY A 186 4.58 -9.32 -16.72
CA GLY A 186 3.32 -10.03 -16.54
C GLY A 186 3.13 -10.73 -15.18
N ARG A 187 4.07 -10.57 -14.24
CA ARG A 187 3.97 -11.14 -12.88
C ARG A 187 3.10 -10.27 -11.98
N VAL A 188 1.80 -10.28 -12.24
CA VAL A 188 0.80 -9.49 -11.52
C VAL A 188 -0.35 -10.35 -11.02
N LEU A 189 -0.91 -9.98 -9.87
CA LEU A 189 -2.18 -10.50 -9.35
C LEU A 189 -3.07 -9.33 -8.96
N VAL A 190 -4.38 -9.50 -9.09
CA VAL A 190 -5.35 -8.41 -8.92
C VAL A 190 -6.32 -8.73 -7.80
N MET A 191 -6.66 -7.75 -6.97
CA MET A 191 -7.77 -7.83 -6.03
C MET A 191 -9.06 -7.34 -6.68
N PRO A 192 -10.24 -7.81 -6.23
CA PRO A 192 -11.50 -7.25 -6.70
C PRO A 192 -11.64 -5.78 -6.31
N ASP A 193 -12.51 -5.05 -7.01
CA ASP A 193 -12.87 -3.68 -6.66
C ASP A 193 -13.38 -3.57 -5.22
N VAL A 194 -13.05 -2.45 -4.57
CA VAL A 194 -13.70 -2.03 -3.32
C VAL A 194 -14.75 -0.95 -3.59
N ALA A 195 -15.66 -0.75 -2.63
CA ALA A 195 -16.80 0.16 -2.79
C ALA A 195 -16.36 1.63 -3.03
N GLU A 196 -15.17 1.98 -2.55
CA GLU A 196 -14.55 3.30 -2.69
C GLU A 196 -13.97 3.56 -4.11
N GLY A 197 -14.08 2.59 -5.03
CA GLY A 197 -13.59 2.73 -6.41
C GLY A 197 -12.10 2.47 -6.58
N ASN A 198 -11.40 2.04 -5.52
CA ASN A 198 -10.02 1.59 -5.57
C ASN A 198 -9.92 0.12 -6.00
N ARG A 199 -8.82 -0.24 -6.66
CA ARG A 199 -8.45 -1.62 -6.95
C ARG A 199 -6.96 -1.83 -6.71
N ILE A 200 -6.62 -3.00 -6.17
CA ILE A 200 -5.25 -3.31 -5.78
C ILE A 200 -4.61 -4.26 -6.79
N ILE A 201 -3.38 -3.95 -7.20
CA ILE A 201 -2.55 -4.79 -8.05
C ILE A 201 -1.28 -5.16 -7.27
N LEU A 202 -1.00 -6.46 -7.16
CA LEU A 202 0.28 -6.97 -6.67
C LEU A 202 1.21 -7.22 -7.86
N ALA A 203 2.50 -6.92 -7.74
CA ALA A 203 3.49 -7.24 -8.76
C ALA A 203 4.82 -7.71 -8.15
N LYS A 204 5.38 -8.80 -8.70
CA LYS A 204 6.55 -9.49 -8.14
C LYS A 204 7.82 -9.27 -8.97
N LYS A 205 8.92 -8.98 -8.27
CA LYS A 205 10.28 -8.98 -8.84
C LYS A 205 10.93 -10.36 -8.73
N GLY A 206 11.75 -10.69 -9.72
CA GLY A 206 12.50 -11.95 -9.79
C GLY A 206 11.71 -13.04 -10.50
N PRO A 207 12.24 -14.27 -10.59
CA PRO A 207 11.58 -15.36 -11.30
C PRO A 207 10.18 -15.64 -10.72
N LYS A 208 9.33 -16.22 -11.56
CA LYS A 208 8.08 -16.82 -11.09
C LYS A 208 8.41 -17.96 -10.14
N GLU A 209 7.65 -18.05 -9.06
CA GLU A 209 7.70 -19.14 -8.10
C GLU A 209 6.40 -19.91 -8.15
N THR A 210 6.46 -21.23 -7.97
CA THR A 210 5.27 -22.07 -7.86
C THR A 210 4.71 -22.00 -6.44
N TYR A 211 3.44 -21.65 -6.34
CA TYR A 211 2.67 -21.66 -5.10
C TYR A 211 1.51 -22.65 -5.23
N SER A 212 1.14 -23.32 -4.14
CA SER A 212 -0.10 -24.09 -4.08
C SER A 212 -1.18 -23.34 -3.30
N VAL A 213 -2.44 -23.49 -3.73
CA VAL A 213 -3.59 -22.92 -3.02
C VAL A 213 -3.66 -23.46 -1.59
N GLU A 214 -3.30 -24.72 -1.37
CA GLU A 214 -3.29 -25.36 -0.06
C GLU A 214 -2.30 -24.69 0.89
N LEU A 215 -1.08 -24.39 0.42
CA LEU A 215 -0.08 -23.66 1.20
C LEU A 215 -0.59 -22.28 1.60
N LEU A 216 -1.19 -21.56 0.65
CA LEU A 216 -1.66 -20.19 0.89
C LEU A 216 -2.95 -20.15 1.73
N ASP A 217 -3.80 -21.17 1.67
CA ASP A 217 -4.93 -21.35 2.59
C ASP A 217 -4.43 -21.54 4.04
N GLN A 218 -3.36 -22.32 4.25
CA GLN A 218 -2.72 -22.49 5.56
C GLN A 218 -2.11 -21.17 6.07
N ARG A 219 -1.30 -20.50 5.25
CA ARG A 219 -0.73 -19.19 5.60
C ARG A 219 -1.82 -18.17 5.94
N ALA A 220 -2.91 -18.10 5.17
CA ALA A 220 -4.01 -17.19 5.46
C ALA A 220 -4.66 -17.46 6.82
N ALA A 221 -4.69 -18.71 7.29
CA ALA A 221 -5.17 -19.04 8.63
C ALA A 221 -4.23 -18.56 9.73
N GLU A 222 -2.93 -18.80 9.59
CA GLU A 222 -1.89 -18.36 10.53
C GLU A 222 -1.82 -16.83 10.64
N LEU A 223 -1.89 -16.15 9.49
CA LEU A 223 -1.85 -14.69 9.40
C LEU A 223 -3.09 -14.04 10.00
N GLN A 224 -4.27 -14.65 9.83
CA GLN A 224 -5.48 -14.13 10.49
C GLN A 224 -5.39 -14.22 12.02
N ALA A 225 -4.72 -15.25 12.54
CA ALA A 225 -4.53 -15.43 13.98
C ALA A 225 -3.49 -14.46 14.58
N SER A 226 -2.47 -14.08 13.80
CA SER A 226 -1.31 -13.32 14.30
C SER A 226 -1.25 -11.85 13.91
N ARG A 227 -1.85 -11.46 12.77
CA ARG A 227 -1.64 -10.12 12.18
C ARG A 227 -2.85 -9.19 12.28
N HIS A 228 -3.92 -9.55 12.98
CA HIS A 228 -5.11 -8.69 13.15
C HIS A 228 -5.73 -8.19 11.82
N LEU A 229 -5.63 -9.03 10.78
CA LEU A 229 -6.16 -8.80 9.43
C LEU A 229 -7.18 -9.90 9.11
N PRO A 230 -8.27 -9.64 8.38
CA PRO A 230 -9.19 -10.70 7.91
C PRO A 230 -8.57 -11.51 6.76
N ALA A 231 -7.40 -12.11 6.99
CA ALA A 231 -6.54 -12.69 5.96
C ALA A 231 -7.22 -13.82 5.18
N LYS A 232 -8.07 -14.64 5.81
CA LYS A 232 -8.84 -15.68 5.08
C LYS A 232 -9.81 -15.07 4.07
N LYS A 233 -10.47 -13.95 4.42
CA LYS A 233 -11.38 -13.23 3.51
C LYS A 233 -10.60 -12.63 2.34
N ILE A 234 -9.46 -12.01 2.62
CA ILE A 234 -8.61 -11.37 1.60
C ILE A 234 -8.06 -12.42 0.64
N TRP A 235 -7.50 -13.51 1.15
CA TRP A 235 -7.01 -14.61 0.32
C TRP A 235 -8.12 -15.23 -0.54
N LYS A 236 -9.30 -15.47 0.03
CA LYS A 236 -10.46 -15.96 -0.75
C LYS A 236 -10.79 -15.03 -1.92
N LYS A 237 -10.79 -13.73 -1.70
CA LYS A 237 -11.04 -12.72 -2.74
C LYS A 237 -9.95 -12.72 -3.81
N LEU A 238 -8.67 -12.71 -3.41
CA LEU A 238 -7.54 -12.79 -4.34
C LEU A 238 -7.61 -14.06 -5.22
N LYS A 239 -7.89 -15.20 -4.59
CA LYS A 239 -8.03 -16.49 -5.27
C LYS A 239 -9.15 -16.49 -6.31
N GLN A 240 -10.31 -15.95 -5.96
CA GLN A 240 -11.46 -15.85 -6.86
C GLN A 240 -11.19 -14.93 -8.04
N GLU A 241 -10.62 -13.75 -7.77
CA GLU A 241 -10.34 -12.72 -8.77
C GLU A 241 -9.36 -13.20 -9.85
N ASN A 242 -8.34 -13.95 -9.45
CA ASN A 242 -7.31 -14.47 -10.37
C ASN A 242 -7.57 -15.92 -10.82
N ASN A 243 -8.74 -16.49 -10.47
CA ASN A 243 -9.12 -17.88 -10.78
C ASN A 243 -8.03 -18.92 -10.40
N LEU A 244 -7.37 -18.73 -9.26
CA LEU A 244 -6.26 -19.58 -8.81
C LEU A 244 -6.77 -20.94 -8.32
N LYS A 245 -6.17 -22.03 -8.81
CA LYS A 245 -6.54 -23.41 -8.49
C LYS A 245 -5.30 -24.29 -8.45
N GLY A 246 -5.24 -25.25 -7.52
CA GLY A 246 -4.11 -26.17 -7.40
C GLY A 246 -2.78 -25.43 -7.28
N GLU A 247 -1.83 -25.75 -8.14
CA GLU A 247 -0.57 -25.02 -8.28
C GLU A 247 -0.68 -23.91 -9.33
N PHE A 248 -0.04 -22.78 -9.06
CA PHE A 248 0.06 -21.65 -9.97
C PHE A 248 1.42 -20.96 -9.82
N GLU A 249 1.79 -20.18 -10.84
CA GLU A 249 3.03 -19.41 -10.82
C GLU A 249 2.75 -17.93 -10.56
N PHE A 250 3.55 -17.30 -9.69
CA PHE A 250 3.56 -15.86 -9.45
C PHE A 250 4.99 -15.34 -9.34
#